data_AF-A0A0B6Z284-F1
#
_entry.id   AF-A0A0B6Z284-F1
#
_cell.length_a   1.000
_cell.length_b   1.000
_cell.length_c   1.000
_cell.angle_alpha   90.00
_cell.angle_beta   90.00
_cell.angle_gamma   90.00
#
_symmetry.space_group_name_H-M   'P 1'
#
loop_
_entity.id
_entity.type
_entity.pdbx_description
1 polymer ?
#
loop_
_entity_poly.entity_id
_entity_poly.type
_entity_poly.pdbx_seq_one_letter_code
_entity_poly.pdbx_strand_id
1 'polypeptide(L)'
;KLKSESLIELMKTVDNTFQMCPVDSLSEILRKEGHLKSRNLLQEMSKRMKNLAGQKSLVIIAGETNGGKSTFLNLLLGVDILPTDVLHCTFTVCKIVYSD
;
A
#
# COMPACT_ATOMS: atom_id res chain seq x y z
N LYS A 1 -16.32 0.66 0.93
CA LYS A 1 -16.30 -0.77 1.32
C LYS A 1 -16.74 -1.69 0.18
N LEU A 2 -17.93 -1.50 -0.42
CA LEU A 2 -18.46 -2.41 -1.46
C LEU A 2 -17.52 -2.67 -2.66
N LYS A 3 -16.78 -1.65 -3.15
CA LYS A 3 -15.88 -1.81 -4.30
C LYS A 3 -14.67 -2.72 -4.04
N SER A 4 -14.17 -2.77 -2.80
CA SER A 4 -12.97 -3.55 -2.49
C SER A 4 -13.26 -5.03 -2.30
N GLU A 5 -14.42 -5.37 -1.74
CA GLU A 5 -14.84 -6.77 -1.57
C GLU A 5 -15.05 -7.44 -2.93
N SER A 6 -15.78 -6.80 -3.85
CA SER A 6 -15.98 -7.33 -5.21
C SER A 6 -14.67 -7.48 -5.99
N LEU A 7 -13.71 -6.57 -5.80
CA LEU A 7 -12.42 -6.62 -6.46
C LEU A 7 -11.55 -7.76 -5.91
N ILE A 8 -11.57 -8.00 -4.59
CA ILE A 8 -10.90 -9.14 -3.97
C ILE A 8 -11.49 -10.46 -4.47
N GLU A 9 -12.80 -10.55 -4.59
CA GLU A 9 -13.48 -11.75 -5.07
C GLU A 9 -13.17 -12.05 -6.54
N LEU A 10 -13.20 -11.04 -7.41
CA LEU A 10 -12.75 -11.18 -8.79
C LEU A 10 -11.30 -11.70 -8.87
N MET A 11 -10.40 -11.14 -8.06
CA MET A 11 -9.00 -11.55 -8.05
C MET A 11 -8.81 -13.00 -7.56
N LYS A 12 -9.59 -13.46 -6.59
CA LYS A 12 -9.58 -14.87 -6.15
C LYS A 12 -10.01 -15.80 -7.27
N THR A 13 -11.03 -15.43 -8.04
CA THR A 13 -11.49 -16.21 -9.20
C THR A 13 -10.41 -16.30 -10.28
N VAL A 14 -9.71 -15.20 -10.54
CA VAL A 14 -8.58 -15.19 -11.49
C VAL A 14 -7.44 -16.10 -11.01
N ASP A 15 -7.06 -16.03 -9.74
CA ASP A 15 -5.99 -16.86 -9.18
C ASP A 15 -6.31 -18.36 -9.27
N ASN A 16 -7.54 -18.76 -8.89
CA ASN A 16 -8.00 -20.14 -9.02
C ASN A 16 -7.98 -20.63 -10.47
N THR A 17 -8.38 -19.78 -11.42
CA THR A 17 -8.39 -20.13 -12.85
C THR A 17 -6.96 -20.33 -13.37
N PHE A 18 -6.02 -19.49 -12.94
CA PHE A 18 -4.62 -19.58 -13.34
C PHE A 18 -3.87 -20.75 -12.71
N GLN A 19 -4.30 -21.25 -11.55
CA GLN A 19 -3.78 -22.50 -10.99
C GLN A 19 -4.21 -23.73 -11.80
N MET A 20 -5.36 -23.66 -12.49
CA MET A 20 -5.89 -24.76 -13.30
C MET A 20 -5.41 -24.75 -14.76
N CYS A 21 -4.65 -23.74 -15.18
CA CYS A 21 -4.24 -23.54 -16.57
C CYS A 21 -2.71 -23.38 -16.68
N PRO A 22 -2.05 -23.92 -17.74
CA PRO A 22 -0.66 -23.62 -18.01
C PRO A 22 -0.46 -22.12 -18.30
N VAL A 23 0.22 -21.42 -17.41
CA VAL A 23 0.43 -19.96 -17.52
C VAL A 23 1.78 -19.56 -18.13
N ASP A 24 2.60 -20.53 -18.56
CA ASP A 24 3.97 -20.28 -19.00
C ASP A 24 4.03 -19.32 -20.20
N SER A 25 3.23 -19.57 -21.24
CA SER A 25 3.18 -18.70 -22.43
C SER A 25 2.69 -17.29 -22.10
N LEU A 26 1.69 -17.16 -21.21
CA LEU A 26 1.20 -15.86 -20.76
C LEU A 26 2.26 -15.12 -19.94
N SER A 27 2.99 -15.83 -19.08
CA SER A 27 4.06 -15.25 -18.27
C SER A 27 5.19 -14.69 -19.15
N GLU A 28 5.50 -15.36 -20.27
CA GLU A 28 6.51 -14.91 -21.22
C GLU A 28 6.08 -13.63 -21.95
N ILE A 29 4.83 -13.58 -22.42
CA ILE A 29 4.27 -12.39 -23.08
C ILE A 29 4.27 -11.21 -22.11
N LEU A 30 3.72 -11.38 -20.89
CA LEU A 30 3.67 -10.31 -19.89
C LEU A 30 5.05 -9.81 -19.47
N ARG A 31 6.07 -10.68 -19.52
CA ARG A 31 7.45 -10.30 -19.26
C ARG A 31 8.04 -9.49 -20.42
N LYS A 32 7.78 -9.88 -21.67
CA LYS A 32 8.22 -9.12 -22.87
C LYS A 32 7.63 -7.71 -22.88
N GLU A 33 6.36 -7.58 -22.50
CA GLU A 33 5.67 -6.29 -22.39
C GLU A 33 6.05 -5.48 -21.13
N GLY A 34 6.94 -5.99 -20.26
CA GLY A 34 7.38 -5.30 -19.05
C GLY A 34 6.35 -5.25 -17.91
N HIS A 35 5.24 -5.98 -18.02
CA HIS A 35 4.20 -6.07 -17.00
C HIS A 35 4.53 -7.08 -15.89
N LEU A 36 5.52 -7.96 -16.11
CA LEU A 36 6.00 -8.95 -15.15
C LEU A 36 7.49 -8.73 -14.83
N LYS A 37 7.80 -8.38 -13.57
CA LYS A 37 9.19 -8.26 -13.08
C LYS A 37 9.79 -9.60 -12.63
N SER A 38 8.93 -10.52 -12.22
CA SER A 38 9.25 -11.87 -11.72
C SER A 38 9.07 -12.90 -12.85
N ARG A 39 9.77 -14.06 -12.77
CA ARG A 39 9.49 -15.21 -13.66
C ARG A 39 8.18 -15.91 -13.32
N ASN A 40 7.70 -15.76 -12.09
CA ASN A 40 6.53 -16.47 -11.59
C ASN A 40 5.33 -15.53 -11.53
N LEU A 41 4.38 -15.72 -12.45
CA LEU A 41 3.15 -14.94 -12.57
C LEU A 41 2.27 -15.07 -11.31
N LEU A 42 2.12 -16.29 -10.79
CA LEU A 42 1.30 -16.56 -9.61
C LEU A 42 1.83 -15.82 -8.36
N GLN A 43 3.15 -15.81 -8.17
CA GLN A 43 3.77 -15.06 -7.08
C GLN A 43 3.55 -13.55 -7.21
N GLU A 44 3.66 -13.00 -8.42
CA GLU A 44 3.42 -11.57 -8.66
C GLU A 44 1.95 -11.20 -8.44
N MET A 45 1.01 -12.02 -8.90
CA MET A 45 -0.43 -11.85 -8.65
C MET A 45 -0.75 -11.89 -7.16
N SER A 46 -0.23 -12.89 -6.44
CA SER A 46 -0.39 -13.00 -4.98
C SER A 46 0.15 -11.77 -4.24
N LYS A 47 1.30 -11.24 -4.65
CA LYS A 47 1.88 -10.01 -4.10
C LYS A 47 0.98 -8.80 -4.34
N ARG A 48 0.49 -8.61 -5.57
CA ARG A 48 -0.43 -7.51 -5.91
C ARG A 48 -1.73 -7.63 -5.12
N MET A 49 -2.26 -8.84 -4.97
CA MET A 49 -3.45 -9.12 -4.17
C MET A 49 -3.25 -8.75 -2.70
N LYS A 50 -2.11 -9.12 -2.08
CA LYS A 50 -1.78 -8.69 -0.71
C LYS A 50 -1.70 -7.18 -0.57
N ASN A 51 -1.13 -6.48 -1.55
CA ASN A 51 -1.05 -5.02 -1.53
C ASN A 51 -2.44 -4.36 -1.64
N LEU A 52 -3.31 -4.90 -2.48
CA LEU A 52 -4.69 -4.43 -2.65
C LEU A 52 -5.54 -4.69 -1.40
N ALA A 53 -5.42 -5.88 -0.81
CA ALA A 53 -6.11 -6.24 0.43
C ALA A 53 -5.60 -5.42 1.63
N GLY A 54 -4.31 -5.08 1.65
CA GLY A 54 -3.70 -4.31 2.73
C GLY A 54 -4.20 -2.87 2.86
N GLN A 55 -4.87 -2.33 1.83
CA GLN A 55 -5.47 -0.98 1.81
C GLN A 55 -4.70 0.10 2.58
N LYS A 56 -3.35 0.10 2.50
CA LYS A 56 -2.53 1.09 3.18
C LYS A 56 -2.50 2.35 2.35
N SER A 57 -3.39 3.29 2.66
CA SER A 57 -3.33 4.64 2.10
C SER A 57 -2.17 5.40 2.75
N LEU A 58 -1.19 5.82 1.95
CA LEU A 58 -0.13 6.70 2.41
C LEU A 58 -0.61 8.15 2.28
N VAL A 59 -0.75 8.85 3.41
CA VAL A 59 -1.01 10.29 3.44
C VAL A 59 0.30 11.00 3.76
N ILE A 60 0.68 11.96 2.93
CA ILE A 60 1.87 12.79 3.15
C ILE A 60 1.40 14.16 3.62
N ILE A 61 1.92 14.61 4.76
CA ILE A 61 1.68 15.96 5.28
C ILE A 61 2.99 16.72 5.16
N ALA A 62 2.99 17.76 4.33
CA ALA A 62 4.16 18.58 4.02
C ALA A 62 3.85 20.06 4.26
N GLY A 63 4.88 20.85 4.52
CA GLY A 63 4.76 22.29 4.79
C GLY A 63 5.94 22.80 5.61
N GLU A 64 6.06 24.12 5.73
CA GLU A 64 7.17 24.80 6.42
C GLU A 64 7.33 24.36 7.88
N THR A 65 8.57 24.39 8.38
CA THR A 65 8.88 24.11 9.78
C THR A 65 8.03 25.00 10.69
N ASN A 66 7.53 24.45 11.79
CA ASN A 66 6.61 25.15 12.71
C ASN A 66 5.19 25.48 12.17
N GLY A 67 4.82 25.02 10.98
CA GLY A 67 3.46 25.19 10.43
C GLY A 67 2.36 24.34 11.08
N GLY A 68 2.53 23.89 12.33
CA GLY A 68 1.50 23.14 13.08
C GLY A 68 1.21 21.71 12.60
N LYS A 69 2.04 21.12 11.73
CA LYS A 69 1.83 19.76 11.17
C LYS A 69 1.75 18.67 12.24
N SER A 70 2.63 18.70 13.23
CA SER A 70 2.61 17.75 14.36
C SER A 70 1.35 17.90 15.20
N THR A 71 0.96 19.14 15.51
CA THR A 71 -0.27 19.46 16.25
C THR A 71 -1.52 19.00 15.50
N PHE A 72 -1.57 19.24 14.18
CA PHE A 72 -2.66 18.77 13.32
C PHE A 72 -2.78 17.25 13.34
N LEU A 73 -1.66 16.53 13.24
CA LEU A 73 -1.65 15.06 13.32
C LEU A 73 -2.13 14.55 14.68
N ASN A 74 -1.68 15.16 15.79
CA ASN A 74 -2.13 14.78 17.12
C ASN A 74 -3.63 15.01 17.30
N LEU A 75 -4.17 16.13 16.80
CA LEU A 75 -5.60 16.41 16.79
C LEU A 75 -6.38 15.43 15.90
N LEU A 76 -5.88 15.13 14.70
CA LEU A 76 -6.52 14.21 13.75
C LEU A 76 -6.59 12.78 14.31
N LEU A 77 -5.54 12.34 15.02
CA LEU A 77 -5.46 11.02 15.63
C LEU A 77 -6.14 10.96 17.02
N GLY A 78 -6.37 12.12 17.66
CA GLY A 78 -6.92 12.22 19.02
C GLY A 78 -5.92 11.83 20.12
N VAL A 79 -4.62 11.81 19.80
CA VAL A 79 -3.54 11.34 20.68
C VAL A 79 -2.29 12.18 20.48
N ASP A 80 -1.58 12.49 21.56
CA ASP A 80 -0.37 13.31 21.53
C ASP A 80 0.88 12.46 21.29
N ILE A 81 1.12 12.10 20.02
CA ILE A 81 2.21 11.18 19.62
C ILE A 81 3.44 11.94 19.11
N LEU A 82 3.24 13.01 18.35
CA LEU A 82 4.33 13.78 17.75
C LEU A 82 4.74 14.95 18.65
N PRO A 83 6.04 15.25 18.78
CA PRO A 83 6.49 16.42 19.54
C PRO A 83 6.00 17.71 18.85
N THR A 84 5.42 18.60 19.65
CA THR A 84 4.88 19.90 19.22
C THR A 84 5.63 21.11 19.79
N ASP A 85 6.74 20.89 20.52
CA ASP A 85 7.48 21.94 21.21
C ASP A 85 8.25 22.90 20.27
N VAL A 86 8.58 24.08 20.79
CA VAL A 86 9.15 25.23 20.06
C VAL A 86 10.54 24.95 19.45
N LEU A 87 11.22 23.88 19.89
CA LEU A 87 12.53 23.47 19.37
C LEU A 87 12.36 22.54 18.18
N HIS A 88 12.55 23.06 16.96
CA HIS A 88 12.62 22.35 15.68
C HIS A 88 12.28 20.85 15.72
N CYS A 89 10.98 20.54 15.74
CA CYS A 89 10.49 19.22 16.14
C CYS A 89 10.59 18.09 15.10
N THR A 90 10.97 18.37 13.85
CA THR A 90 11.06 17.36 12.78
C THR A 90 12.17 17.68 11.79
N PHE A 91 13.39 17.22 12.05
CA PHE A 91 14.49 17.25 11.07
C PHE A 91 14.51 16.01 10.14
N THR A 92 13.65 15.03 10.42
CA THR A 92 13.60 13.73 9.72
C THR A 92 12.17 13.36 9.35
N VAL A 93 12.02 12.61 8.25
CA VAL A 93 10.73 12.08 7.80
C VAL A 93 10.22 11.07 8.83
N CYS A 94 9.06 11.35 9.42
CA CYS A 94 8.39 10.44 10.35
C CYS A 94 7.27 9.67 9.64
N LYS A 95 7.14 8.38 9.92
CA LYS A 95 6.08 7.52 9.37
C LYS A 95 5.31 6.88 10.52
N ILE A 96 4.01 7.19 10.61
CA ILE A 96 3.08 6.58 11.56
C ILE A 96 2.35 5.43 10.86
N VAL A 97 2.25 4.28 11.53
CA VAL A 97 1.52 3.10 11.05
C VAL A 97 0.69 2.51 12.19
N TYR A 98 -0.51 2.04 11.87
CA TYR A 98 -1.31 1.26 12.80
C TYR A 98 -0.73 -0.17 12.93
N SER A 99 -0.63 -0.67 14.16
CA SER A 99 -0.27 -2.05 14.50
C SER A 99 -1.24 -2.56 15.56
N ASP A 100 -1.76 -3.77 15.35
CA ASP A 100 -2.46 -4.54 16.40
C ASP A 100 -1.47 -5.12 17.41
#